data_AF-A0A3A4V7C5-F1
#
_entry.id   AF-A0A3A4V7C5-F1
#
_cell.length_a   1.000
_cell.length_b   1.000
_cell.length_c   1.000
_cell.angle_alpha   90.00
_cell.angle_beta   90.00
_cell.angle_gamma   90.00
#
_symmetry.space_group_name_H-M   'P 1'
#
loop_
_entity.id
_entity.type
_entity.pdbx_description
1 polymer ?
#
loop_
_entity_poly.entity_id
_entity_poly.type
_entity_poly.pdbx_seq_one_letter_code
_entity_poly.pdbx_strand_id
1 'polypeptide(L)'
;MVSQYIKVLVIIFPVVFLILLGFFTKKLGFVKQNHSAYLNQLIVYFTLPALVFTAIYYGTLTLDYLKIPIVSLIIMATISALVFLIFRKSALSRPVLGALILTSAVGNTGYIGYPLALKLAGNQGLVKAIFYDLFGTVLFIL
;
A
#
# COMPACT_ATOMS: atom_id res chain seq x y z
N MET A 1 25.55 -4.65 0.25
CA MET A 1 24.37 -4.73 -0.64
C MET A 1 23.58 -6.04 -0.48
N VAL A 2 24.18 -7.23 -0.59
CA VAL A 2 23.47 -8.54 -0.45
C VAL A 2 22.66 -8.68 0.86
N SER A 3 23.19 -8.18 1.98
CA SER A 3 22.49 -8.21 3.28
C SER A 3 21.16 -7.42 3.29
N GLN A 4 21.03 -6.36 2.51
CA GLN A 4 19.82 -5.53 2.48
C GLN A 4 18.68 -6.21 1.70
N TYR A 5 19.01 -6.89 0.60
CA TYR A 5 18.02 -7.67 -0.16
C TYR A 5 17.49 -8.86 0.65
N ILE A 6 18.36 -9.56 1.39
CA ILE A 6 17.95 -10.65 2.29
C ILE A 6 16.99 -10.13 3.37
N LYS A 7 17.27 -8.96 3.97
CA LYS A 7 16.37 -8.33 4.95
C LYS A 7 14.99 -8.03 4.36
N VAL A 8 14.93 -7.50 3.14
CA VAL A 8 13.66 -7.22 2.46
C VAL A 8 12.88 -8.51 2.21
N LEU A 9 13.53 -9.57 1.73
CA LEU A 9 12.88 -10.87 1.52
C LEU A 9 12.32 -11.46 2.82
N VAL A 10 13.08 -11.38 3.92
CA VAL A 10 12.63 -11.83 5.25
C VAL A 10 11.43 -11.01 5.75
N ILE A 11 11.31 -9.73 5.39
CA ILE A 11 10.18 -8.89 5.79
C ILE A 11 8.95 -9.10 4.90
N ILE A 12 9.14 -9.42 3.62
CA ILE A 12 8.05 -9.74 2.69
C ILE A 12 7.47 -11.12 2.98
N PHE A 13 8.31 -12.06 3.43
CA PHE A 13 7.90 -13.44 3.68
C PHE A 13 6.64 -13.58 4.56
N PRO A 14 6.51 -12.91 5.72
CA PRO A 14 5.29 -12.93 6.52
C PRO A 14 4.04 -12.47 5.77
N VAL A 15 4.14 -11.44 4.94
CA VAL A 15 3.00 -10.92 4.15
C VAL A 15 2.55 -11.97 3.14
N VAL A 16 3.49 -12.53 2.38
CA VAL A 16 3.21 -13.59 1.39
C VAL A 16 2.66 -14.84 2.08
N PHE A 17 3.23 -15.22 3.22
CA PHE A 17 2.79 -16.35 4.01
C PHE A 17 1.35 -16.18 4.49
N LEU A 18 0.98 -15.01 5.02
CA LEU A 18 -0.40 -14.73 5.44
C LEU A 18 -1.39 -14.76 4.28
N ILE A 19 -1.00 -14.26 3.10
CA ILE A 19 -1.82 -14.36 1.88
C ILE A 19 -2.06 -15.82 1.50
N LEU A 20 -1.00 -16.64 1.49
CA LEU A 20 -1.10 -18.08 1.20
C LEU A 20 -1.96 -18.80 2.25
N LEU A 21 -1.80 -18.48 3.52
CA LEU A 21 -2.61 -19.04 4.59
C LEU A 21 -4.10 -18.71 4.40
N GLY A 22 -4.43 -17.45 4.07
CA GLY A 22 -5.79 -17.04 3.73
C GLY A 22 -6.35 -17.80 2.52
N PHE A 23 -5.53 -18.01 1.49
CA PHE A 23 -5.90 -18.79 0.32
C PHE A 23 -6.20 -20.26 0.66
N PHE A 24 -5.33 -20.93 1.42
CA PHE A 24 -5.51 -22.34 1.79
C PHE A 24 -6.68 -22.54 2.75
N THR A 25 -6.85 -21.67 3.75
CA THR A 25 -7.98 -21.72 4.68
C THR A 25 -9.32 -21.49 3.97
N LYS A 26 -9.35 -20.65 2.91
CA LYS A 26 -10.50 -20.55 2.02
C LYS A 26 -10.75 -21.84 1.25
N LYS A 27 -9.70 -22.44 0.68
CA LYS A 27 -9.79 -23.70 -0.08
C LYS A 27 -10.30 -24.87 0.78
N LEU A 28 -9.93 -24.90 2.06
CA LEU A 28 -10.37 -25.89 3.04
C LEU A 28 -11.80 -25.64 3.59
N GLY A 29 -12.44 -24.53 3.22
CA GLY A 29 -13.81 -24.20 3.63
C GLY A 29 -13.95 -23.52 5.00
N PHE A 30 -12.84 -23.29 5.73
CA PHE A 30 -12.85 -22.54 7.00
C PHE A 30 -13.19 -21.06 6.81
N VAL A 31 -12.72 -20.47 5.68
CA VAL A 31 -12.96 -19.07 5.34
C VAL A 31 -13.81 -18.99 4.08
N LYS A 32 -14.88 -18.19 4.13
CA LYS A 32 -15.76 -17.93 2.98
C LYS A 32 -15.47 -16.54 2.41
N GLN A 33 -15.87 -16.29 1.16
CA GLN A 33 -15.62 -15.02 0.48
C GLN A 33 -16.25 -13.81 1.21
N ASN A 34 -17.39 -13.99 1.87
CA ASN A 34 -18.02 -12.93 2.66
C ASN A 34 -17.22 -12.59 3.94
N HIS A 35 -16.41 -13.51 4.48
CA HIS A 35 -15.58 -13.22 5.66
C HIS A 35 -14.54 -12.13 5.38
N SER A 36 -13.98 -12.07 4.17
CA SER A 36 -13.01 -11.02 3.82
C SER A 36 -13.64 -9.62 3.83
N ALA A 37 -14.93 -9.50 3.49
CA ALA A 37 -15.64 -8.22 3.53
C ALA A 37 -15.76 -7.71 4.97
N TYR A 38 -16.16 -8.57 5.92
CA TYR A 38 -16.25 -8.20 7.34
C TYR A 38 -14.89 -7.86 7.95
N LEU A 39 -13.84 -8.63 7.61
CA LEU A 39 -12.48 -8.33 8.05
C LEU A 39 -12.00 -6.99 7.48
N ASN A 40 -12.26 -6.71 6.20
CA ASN A 40 -11.90 -5.43 5.59
C ASN A 40 -12.63 -4.25 6.25
N GLN A 41 -13.92 -4.40 6.57
CA GLN A 41 -14.67 -3.37 7.31
C GLN A 41 -14.07 -3.13 8.70
N LEU A 42 -13.77 -4.19 9.45
CA LEU A 42 -13.10 -4.07 10.74
C LEU A 42 -11.76 -3.33 10.60
N ILE A 43 -10.99 -3.65 9.55
CA ILE A 43 -9.69 -3.03 9.32
C ILE A 43 -9.83 -1.55 8.99
N VAL A 44 -10.67 -1.21 8.01
CA VAL A 44 -10.84 0.16 7.52
C VAL A 44 -11.48 1.07 8.56
N TYR A 45 -12.46 0.60 9.32
CA TYR A 45 -13.21 1.44 10.26
C TYR A 45 -12.64 1.48 11.67
N PHE A 46 -11.88 0.47 12.10
CA PHE A 46 -11.38 0.40 13.47
C PHE A 46 -9.87 0.27 13.54
N THR A 47 -9.28 -0.78 12.96
CA THR A 47 -7.86 -1.07 13.23
C THR A 47 -6.92 -0.11 12.53
N LEU A 48 -7.20 0.31 11.29
CA LEU A 48 -6.38 1.29 10.58
C LEU A 48 -6.46 2.67 11.22
N PRO A 49 -7.65 3.24 11.52
CA PRO A 49 -7.74 4.50 12.25
C PRO A 49 -7.00 4.46 13.59
N ALA A 50 -7.15 3.38 14.36
CA ALA A 50 -6.43 3.21 15.61
C ALA A 50 -4.91 3.15 15.40
N LEU A 51 -4.43 2.37 14.42
CA LEU A 51 -3.01 2.27 14.08
C LEU A 51 -2.43 3.62 13.66
N VAL A 52 -3.14 4.35 12.79
CA VAL A 52 -2.74 5.69 12.34
C VAL A 52 -2.64 6.65 13.52
N PHE A 53 -3.68 6.68 14.37
CA PHE A 53 -3.69 7.51 15.56
C PHE A 53 -2.52 7.17 16.49
N THR A 54 -2.31 5.90 16.81
CA THR A 54 -1.20 5.44 17.66
C THR A 54 0.16 5.78 17.07
N ALA A 55 0.35 5.56 15.76
CA ALA A 55 1.61 5.85 15.09
C ALA A 55 1.95 7.34 15.13
N ILE A 56 0.96 8.21 14.92
CA ILE A 56 1.09 9.66 15.01
C ILE A 56 1.32 10.11 16.46
N TYR A 57 0.54 9.59 17.41
CA TYR A 57 0.60 9.98 18.82
C TYR A 57 1.96 9.70 19.45
N TYR A 58 2.54 8.53 19.18
CA TYR A 58 3.90 8.17 19.64
C TYR A 58 5.00 8.55 18.64
N GLY A 59 4.63 9.14 17.51
CA GLY A 59 5.52 9.54 16.44
C GLY A 59 6.05 10.95 16.63
N THR A 60 7.23 11.21 16.07
CA THR A 60 7.73 12.58 15.91
C THR A 60 7.22 13.13 14.58
N LEU A 61 6.41 14.18 14.64
CA LEU A 61 5.97 14.92 13.45
C LEU A 61 6.93 16.07 13.18
N THR A 62 7.32 16.22 11.92
CA THR A 62 8.10 17.37 11.45
C THR A 62 7.46 17.94 10.19
N LEU A 63 7.64 19.24 9.97
CA LEU A 63 7.14 19.91 8.76
C LEU A 63 7.75 19.34 7.48
N ASP A 64 8.94 18.73 7.57
CA ASP A 64 9.56 18.04 6.42
C ASP A 64 8.71 16.90 5.87
N TYR A 65 7.83 16.30 6.69
CA TYR A 65 6.98 15.21 6.21
C TYR A 65 5.93 15.67 5.21
N LEU A 66 5.62 16.97 5.14
CA LEU A 66 4.77 17.54 4.09
C LEU A 66 5.38 17.45 2.68
N LYS A 67 6.69 17.15 2.57
CA LYS A 67 7.33 16.87 1.29
C LYS A 67 6.98 15.48 0.75
N ILE A 68 6.61 14.53 1.64
CA ILE A 68 6.33 13.14 1.26
C ILE A 68 5.10 13.04 0.34
N PRO A 69 3.96 13.70 0.63
CA PRO A 69 2.81 13.72 -0.27
C PRO A 69 3.16 14.26 -1.66
N ILE A 70 3.94 15.34 -1.73
CA ILE A 70 4.37 15.93 -3.01
C ILE A 70 5.18 14.91 -3.83
N VAL A 71 6.17 14.26 -3.19
CA VAL A 71 6.97 13.22 -3.84
C VAL A 71 6.11 12.05 -4.31
N SER A 72 5.14 11.61 -3.48
CA SER A 72 4.24 10.52 -3.83
C SER A 72 3.40 10.83 -5.07
N LEU A 73 2.83 12.04 -5.15
CA LEU A 73 2.02 12.49 -6.30
C LEU A 73 2.85 12.59 -7.56
N ILE A 74 4.08 13.11 -7.47
CA ILE A 74 5.02 13.15 -8.60
C ILE A 74 5.31 11.73 -9.09
N ILE A 75 5.59 10.77 -8.19
CA ILE A 75 5.85 9.38 -8.57
C ILE A 75 4.64 8.77 -9.28
N MET A 76 3.45 8.89 -8.71
CA MET A 76 2.22 8.30 -9.26
C MET A 76 1.84 8.94 -10.61
N ALA A 77 1.94 10.27 -10.73
CA ALA A 77 1.71 10.98 -11.98
C ALA A 77 2.73 10.58 -13.05
N THR A 78 4.01 10.44 -12.67
CA THR A 78 5.07 10.01 -13.58
C THR A 78 4.81 8.60 -14.09
N ILE A 79 4.51 7.65 -13.20
CA ILE A 79 4.18 6.26 -13.60
C ILE A 79 2.94 6.25 -14.50
N SER A 80 1.91 7.01 -14.15
CA SER A 80 0.68 7.10 -14.95
C SER A 80 0.96 7.63 -16.35
N ALA A 81 1.77 8.69 -16.48
CA ALA A 81 2.18 9.24 -17.76
C ALA A 81 3.00 8.23 -18.56
N LEU A 82 3.95 7.53 -17.94
CA LEU A 82 4.76 6.51 -18.61
C LEU A 82 3.90 5.37 -19.15
N VAL A 83 3.00 4.80 -18.33
CA VAL A 83 2.09 3.73 -18.76
C VAL A 83 1.19 4.22 -19.89
N PHE A 84 0.63 5.43 -19.78
CA PHE A 84 -0.16 6.02 -20.86
C PHE A 84 0.67 6.16 -22.15
N LEU A 85 1.89 6.68 -22.09
CA LEU A 85 2.73 6.86 -23.27
C LEU A 85 3.14 5.54 -23.94
N ILE A 86 3.39 4.50 -23.15
CA ILE A 86 3.71 3.16 -23.65
C ILE A 86 2.48 2.52 -24.33
N PHE A 87 1.30 2.65 -23.73
CA PHE A 87 0.10 1.92 -24.16
C PHE A 87 -0.94 2.74 -24.92
N ARG A 88 -0.75 4.05 -25.14
CA ARG A 88 -1.69 4.92 -25.89
C ARG A 88 -1.96 4.48 -27.33
N LYS A 89 -1.08 3.69 -27.93
CA LYS A 89 -1.23 3.12 -29.28
C LYS A 89 -1.61 1.63 -29.28
N SER A 90 -1.81 1.05 -28.10
CA SER A 90 -2.24 -0.36 -27.98
C SER A 90 -3.71 -0.51 -28.37
N ALA A 91 -4.13 -1.75 -28.66
CA ALA A 91 -5.53 -2.09 -28.93
C ALA A 91 -6.41 -2.16 -27.65
N LEU A 92 -5.91 -1.67 -26.51
CA LEU A 92 -6.65 -1.71 -25.25
C LEU A 92 -7.86 -0.77 -25.30
N SER A 93 -8.99 -1.23 -24.77
CA SER A 93 -10.13 -0.35 -24.53
C SER A 93 -9.78 0.72 -23.49
N ARG A 94 -10.45 1.87 -23.55
CA ARG A 94 -10.24 2.96 -22.58
C ARG A 94 -10.36 2.53 -21.11
N PRO A 95 -11.37 1.73 -20.71
CA PRO A 95 -11.47 1.24 -19.32
C PRO A 95 -10.27 0.38 -18.91
N VAL A 96 -9.78 -0.47 -19.81
CA VAL A 96 -8.63 -1.35 -19.52
C VAL A 96 -7.34 -0.55 -19.40
N LEU A 97 -7.12 0.44 -20.27
CA LEU A 97 -5.97 1.35 -20.16
C LEU A 97 -6.01 2.15 -18.86
N GLY A 98 -7.18 2.64 -18.45
CA GLY A 98 -7.37 3.33 -17.18
C GLY A 98 -7.06 2.45 -15.98
N ALA A 99 -7.54 1.20 -15.98
CA ALA A 99 -7.23 0.23 -14.94
C ALA A 99 -5.73 -0.10 -14.87
N LEU A 100 -5.06 -0.24 -16.03
CA LEU A 100 -3.62 -0.48 -16.09
C LEU A 100 -2.83 0.70 -15.52
N ILE A 101 -3.18 1.94 -15.88
CA ILE A 101 -2.57 3.15 -15.33
C ILE A 101 -2.72 3.18 -13.81
N LEU A 102 -3.95 3.00 -13.31
CA LEU A 102 -4.25 3.09 -11.89
C LEU A 102 -3.50 2.01 -11.10
N THR A 103 -3.61 0.75 -11.52
CA THR A 103 -2.94 -0.39 -10.83
C THR A 103 -1.42 -0.35 -10.91
N SER A 104 -0.84 0.37 -11.87
CA SER A 104 0.61 0.57 -11.95
C SER A 104 1.10 1.69 -11.04
N ALA A 105 0.34 2.79 -10.95
CA ALA A 105 0.70 3.96 -10.17
C ALA A 105 0.36 3.79 -8.68
N VAL A 106 -0.77 3.16 -8.37
CA VAL A 106 -1.30 3.03 -7.01
C VAL A 106 -1.00 1.64 -6.47
N GLY A 107 -0.08 1.59 -5.50
CA GLY A 107 0.24 0.36 -4.77
C GLY A 107 -0.68 0.13 -3.56
N ASN A 108 -0.56 -1.06 -2.95
CA ASN A 108 -1.22 -1.36 -1.68
C ASN A 108 -0.42 -0.78 -0.49
N THR A 109 -0.47 0.54 -0.35
CA THR A 109 0.28 1.33 0.63
C THR A 109 -0.20 1.12 2.07
N GLY A 110 -1.50 0.91 2.28
CA GLY A 110 -2.07 0.60 3.59
C GLY A 110 -1.76 -0.81 4.08
N TYR A 111 -2.17 -1.86 3.35
CA TYR A 111 -2.04 -3.24 3.84
C TYR A 111 -0.62 -3.80 3.73
N ILE A 112 0.14 -3.42 2.70
CA ILE A 112 1.52 -3.91 2.51
C ILE A 112 2.53 -2.86 2.94
N GLY A 113 2.31 -1.59 2.57
CA GLY A 113 3.26 -0.51 2.84
C GLY A 113 3.47 -0.25 4.34
N TYR A 114 2.41 -0.20 5.15
CA TYR A 114 2.52 0.07 6.60
C TYR A 114 3.33 -0.99 7.35
N PRO A 115 3.03 -2.30 7.29
CA PRO A 115 3.81 -3.30 8.01
C PRO A 115 5.26 -3.37 7.51
N LEU A 116 5.49 -3.16 6.21
CA LEU A 116 6.84 -3.12 5.64
C LEU A 116 7.63 -1.91 6.16
N ALA A 117 7.03 -0.72 6.17
CA ALA A 117 7.66 0.50 6.67
C ALA A 117 7.95 0.42 8.17
N LEU A 118 7.02 -0.14 8.95
CA LEU A 118 7.22 -0.40 10.38
C LEU A 118 8.38 -1.37 10.62
N LYS A 119 8.48 -2.46 9.86
CA LYS A 119 9.56 -3.44 10.00
C LYS A 119 10.91 -2.91 9.54
N LEU A 120 10.97 -2.09 8.50
CA LEU A 120 12.21 -1.57 7.93
C LEU A 120 12.75 -0.35 8.69
N ALA A 121 11.87 0.53 9.16
CA ALA A 121 12.24 1.85 9.66
C ALA A 121 11.51 2.23 10.96
N GLY A 122 10.89 1.28 11.64
CA GLY A 122 10.23 1.48 12.93
C GLY A 122 9.03 2.43 12.85
N ASN A 123 8.66 3.02 13.99
CA ASN A 123 7.49 3.90 14.06
C ASN A 123 7.65 5.14 13.16
N GLN A 124 8.86 5.71 13.04
CA GLN A 124 9.10 6.83 12.13
C GLN A 124 8.88 6.45 10.66
N GLY A 125 9.28 5.24 10.26
CA GLY A 125 8.97 4.69 8.95
C GLY A 125 7.48 4.57 8.72
N LEU A 126 6.74 4.06 9.71
CA LEU A 126 5.28 3.95 9.66
C LEU A 126 4.61 5.32 9.50
N VAL A 127 5.01 6.33 10.27
CA VAL A 127 4.47 7.70 10.13
C VAL A 127 4.70 8.24 8.72
N LYS A 128 5.90 8.07 8.16
CA LYS A 128 6.19 8.49 6.77
C LYS A 128 5.32 7.75 5.75
N ALA A 129 5.08 6.45 5.95
CA ALA A 129 4.21 5.66 5.09
C ALA A 129 2.74 6.10 5.19
N ILE A 130 2.27 6.46 6.38
CA ILE A 130 0.93 7.04 6.58
C ILE A 130 0.79 8.36 5.81
N PHE A 131 1.80 9.23 5.85
CA PHE A 131 1.79 10.48 5.08
C PHE A 131 1.76 10.23 3.56
N TYR A 132 2.54 9.26 3.08
CA TYR A 132 2.52 8.84 1.69
C TYR A 132 1.14 8.31 1.28
N ASP A 133 0.51 7.52 2.13
CA ASP A 133 -0.77 6.87 1.85
C ASP A 133 -1.95 7.84 1.91
N LEU A 134 -2.16 8.52 3.04
CA LEU A 134 -3.35 9.35 3.26
C LEU A 134 -3.36 10.63 2.42
N PHE A 135 -2.21 11.27 2.26
CA PHE A 135 -2.10 12.54 1.51
C PHE A 135 -1.53 12.35 0.10
N GLY A 136 -1.03 11.16 -0.22
CA GLY A 136 -0.59 10.81 -1.56
C GLY A 136 -1.61 9.92 -2.23
N THR A 137 -1.54 8.63 -1.88
CA THR A 137 -2.31 7.57 -2.54
C THR A 137 -3.82 7.82 -2.49
N VAL A 138 -4.39 8.14 -1.33
CA VAL A 138 -5.82 8.40 -1.20
C VAL A 138 -6.23 9.65 -2.00
N LEU A 139 -5.47 10.75 -1.88
CA LEU A 139 -5.75 11.97 -2.65
C LEU A 139 -5.63 11.78 -4.16
N PHE A 140 -4.77 10.87 -4.64
CA PHE A 140 -4.60 10.61 -6.06
C PHE A 140 -5.77 9.83 -6.68
N ILE A 141 -6.50 9.05 -5.88
CA ILE A 141 -7.59 8.18 -6.34
C ILE A 141 -8.95 8.89 -6.24
N LEU A 142 -9.09 9.85 -5.32
CA LEU A 142 -10.29 10.70 -5.17
C LEU A 142 -10.50 11.62 -6.37
#